data_AF-A0A7S0PUG0-F1
#
_entry.id   AF-A0A7S0PUG0-F1
#
_cell.length_a   1.000
_cell.length_b   1.000
_cell.length_c   1.000
_cell.angle_alpha   90.00
_cell.angle_beta   90.00
_cell.angle_gamma   90.00
#
_symmetry.space_group_name_H-M   'P 1'
#
loop_
_entity.id
_entity.type
_entity.pdbx_description
1 polymer ?
#
loop_
_entity_poly.entity_id
_entity_poly.type
_entity_poly.pdbx_seq_one_letter_code
_entity_poly.pdbx_strand_id
1 'polypeptide(L)'
;MEIYNEEIRDLLSRDPDGNRSHIKLVNGHNGLTQVLNLEERVVRSSEEVNDVVAAGLKRRQVGRTAMNHVSSRSHAVLRIKVASAPLIEGDPSARPATVSTLY
;
A
#
# COMPACT_ATOMS: atom_id res chain seq x y z
N MET A 1 -2.26 3.55 -1.17
CA MET A 1 -3.63 3.54 -1.72
C MET A 1 -4.25 4.93 -1.60
N GLU A 2 -5.33 5.18 -2.32
CA GLU A 2 -6.14 6.39 -2.25
C GLU A 2 -7.61 6.02 -2.02
N ILE A 3 -8.32 6.83 -1.24
CA ILE A 3 -9.77 6.79 -1.08
C ILE A 3 -10.31 8.06 -1.74
N TYR A 4 -11.05 7.90 -2.82
CA TYR A 4 -11.65 9.00 -3.58
C TYR A 4 -13.10 8.66 -3.91
N ASN A 5 -14.03 9.52 -3.52
CA ASN A 5 -15.46 9.32 -3.76
C ASN A 5 -15.96 7.92 -3.30
N GLU A 6 -15.55 7.52 -2.10
CA GLU A 6 -15.84 6.19 -1.51
C GLU A 6 -15.29 4.98 -2.29
N GLU A 7 -14.50 5.21 -3.33
CA GLU A 7 -13.80 4.18 -4.10
C GLU A 7 -12.35 4.08 -3.63
N ILE A 8 -11.88 2.85 -3.43
CA ILE A 8 -10.47 2.57 -3.11
C ILE A 8 -9.71 2.35 -4.40
N ARG A 9 -8.57 3.03 -4.51
CA ARG A 9 -7.66 2.92 -5.64
C ARG A 9 -6.27 2.51 -5.16
N ASP A 10 -5.70 1.54 -5.83
CA ASP A 10 -4.31 1.20 -5.61
C ASP A 10 -3.39 2.14 -6.42
N LEU A 11 -2.55 2.89 -5.70
CA LEU A 11 -1.59 3.81 -6.29
C LEU A 11 -0.32 3.10 -6.78
N LEU A 12 -0.11 1.83 -6.39
CA LEU A 12 1.05 1.04 -6.79
C LEU A 12 0.75 0.05 -7.91
N SER A 13 -0.52 -0.19 -8.24
CA SER A 13 -0.95 -1.16 -9.26
C SER A 13 -0.16 -1.04 -10.57
N ARG A 14 0.36 -2.17 -11.04
CA ARG A 14 0.97 -2.35 -12.37
C ARG A 14 -0.04 -2.26 -13.51
N ASP A 15 -1.31 -2.50 -13.22
CA ASP A 15 -2.41 -2.44 -14.18
C ASP A 15 -3.44 -1.39 -13.71
N PRO A 16 -3.19 -0.10 -14.01
CA PRO A 16 -4.03 1.01 -13.52
C PRO A 16 -5.39 1.09 -14.22
N ASP A 17 -5.51 0.57 -15.45
CA ASP A 17 -6.76 0.47 -16.21
C ASP A 17 -7.43 -0.90 -16.06
N GLY A 18 -6.69 -1.87 -15.51
CA GLY A 18 -7.15 -3.20 -15.16
C GLY A 18 -8.24 -3.21 -14.11
N ASN A 19 -8.87 -4.39 -14.00
CA ASN A 19 -10.10 -4.58 -13.25
C ASN A 19 -9.97 -4.10 -11.79
N ARG A 20 -10.56 -2.93 -11.50
CA ARG A 20 -10.69 -2.34 -10.16
C ARG A 20 -11.38 -3.29 -9.16
N SER A 21 -12.03 -4.33 -9.67
CA SER A 21 -12.73 -5.36 -8.91
C SER A 21 -11.84 -6.32 -8.10
N HIS A 22 -10.51 -6.19 -8.14
CA HIS A 22 -9.63 -7.07 -7.37
C HIS A 22 -9.48 -6.63 -5.91
N ILE A 23 -9.69 -5.34 -5.60
CA ILE A 23 -9.57 -4.81 -4.23
C ILE A 23 -10.79 -5.27 -3.42
N LYS A 24 -10.57 -5.98 -2.31
CA LYS A 24 -11.64 -6.49 -1.45
C LYS A 24 -11.58 -5.84 -0.08
N LEU A 25 -12.75 -5.44 0.42
CA LEU A 25 -12.93 -4.99 1.79
C LEU A 25 -13.46 -6.16 2.63
N VAL A 26 -12.72 -6.54 3.66
CA VAL A 26 -13.10 -7.59 4.60
C VAL A 26 -13.22 -7.00 5.98
N ASN A 27 -14.40 -7.09 6.58
CA ASN A 27 -14.61 -6.64 7.95
C ASN A 27 -14.18 -7.75 8.91
N GLY A 28 -13.13 -7.47 9.68
CA GLY A 28 -12.68 -8.34 10.77
C GLY A 28 -13.66 -8.33 11.92
N HIS A 29 -13.68 -9.41 12.69
CA HIS A 29 -14.57 -9.61 13.85
C HIS A 29 -14.18 -8.69 15.02
N ASN A 30 -13.01 -8.06 14.94
CA ASN A 30 -12.51 -7.02 15.84
C ASN A 30 -12.94 -5.60 15.44
N GLY A 31 -13.81 -5.43 14.44
CA GLY A 31 -14.26 -4.13 13.95
C GLY A 31 -13.26 -3.43 13.02
N LEU A 32 -12.13 -4.07 12.67
CA LEU A 32 -11.16 -3.51 11.72
C LEU A 32 -11.49 -3.97 10.31
N THR A 33 -11.63 -3.03 9.38
CA THR A 33 -11.75 -3.32 7.95
C THR A 33 -10.37 -3.51 7.34
N GLN A 34 -10.14 -4.67 6.72
CA GLN A 34 -8.95 -4.98 5.96
C GLN A 34 -9.20 -4.75 4.47
N VAL A 35 -8.24 -4.08 3.83
CA VAL A 35 -8.19 -3.96 2.38
C VAL A 35 -7.24 -5.02 1.85
N LEU A 36 -7.77 -5.95 1.04
CA LEU A 36 -7.03 -7.04 0.42
C LEU A 36 -6.68 -6.72 -1.02
N ASN A 37 -5.65 -7.43 -1.52
CA ASN A 37 -5.17 -7.37 -2.89
C ASN A 37 -4.65 -5.98 -3.32
N LEU A 38 -4.12 -5.19 -2.39
CA LEU A 38 -3.28 -4.04 -2.75
C LEU A 38 -1.90 -4.54 -3.17
N GLU A 39 -1.33 -3.93 -4.19
CA GLU A 39 0.05 -4.19 -4.60
C GLU A 39 1.02 -3.67 -3.53
N GLU A 40 1.97 -4.53 -3.15
CA GLU A 40 3.04 -4.22 -2.21
C GLU A 40 4.39 -4.28 -2.92
N ARG A 41 5.29 -3.36 -2.57
CA ARG A 41 6.62 -3.30 -3.15
C ARG A 41 7.68 -3.46 -2.06
N VAL A 42 8.52 -4.47 -2.23
CA VAL A 42 9.69 -4.67 -1.37
C VAL A 42 10.73 -3.61 -1.75
N VAL A 43 11.23 -2.91 -0.74
CA VAL A 43 12.23 -1.85 -0.86
C VAL A 43 13.40 -2.14 0.08
N ARG A 44 14.62 -1.81 -0.35
CA ARG A 44 15.88 -2.09 0.38
C ARG A 44 16.64 -0.83 0.79
N SER A 45 16.25 0.35 0.30
CA SER A 45 16.89 1.62 0.64
C SER A 45 15.89 2.76 0.75
N SER A 46 16.33 3.88 1.32
CA SER A 46 15.56 5.13 1.38
C SER A 46 15.24 5.68 0.00
N GLU A 47 16.14 5.52 -0.95
CA GLU A 47 15.98 5.96 -2.33
C GLU A 47 14.87 5.16 -3.01
N GLU A 48 14.86 3.83 -2.85
CA GLU A 48 13.78 2.99 -3.38
C GLU A 48 12.42 3.34 -2.75
N VAL A 49 12.37 3.67 -1.45
CA VAL A 49 11.15 4.16 -0.81
C VAL A 49 10.67 5.45 -1.48
N ASN A 50 11.57 6.43 -1.66
CA ASN A 50 11.25 7.71 -2.28
C ASN A 50 10.74 7.54 -3.72
N ASP A 51 11.35 6.64 -4.50
CA ASP A 51 10.92 6.33 -5.87
C ASP A 51 9.49 5.76 -5.89
N VAL A 52 9.19 4.82 -4.99
CA VAL A 52 7.86 4.23 -4.86
C VAL A 52 6.82 5.28 -4.46
N VAL A 53 7.16 6.15 -3.51
CA VAL A 53 6.29 7.25 -3.07
C VAL A 53 6.04 8.24 -4.21
N ALA A 54 7.09 8.65 -4.93
CA ALA A 54 6.99 9.56 -6.07
C ALA A 54 6.12 8.98 -7.19
N ALA A 55 6.28 7.69 -7.51
CA ALA A 55 5.45 6.99 -8.48
C ALA A 55 3.97 6.97 -8.07
N GLY A 56 3.68 6.68 -6.79
CA GLY A 56 2.31 6.71 -6.26
C GLY A 56 1.68 8.10 -6.30
N LEU A 57 2.44 9.15 -5.96
CA LEU A 57 1.99 10.55 -6.04
C LEU A 57 1.72 11.00 -7.48
N LYS A 58 2.55 10.59 -8.44
CA LYS A 58 2.34 10.87 -9.87
C LYS A 58 1.03 10.25 -10.35
N ARG A 59 0.73 9.00 -9.96
CA ARG A 59 -0.54 8.34 -10.31
C ARG A 59 -1.75 9.03 -9.68
N ARG A 60 -1.63 9.46 -8.42
CA ARG A 60 -2.66 10.30 -7.78
C ARG A 60 -2.91 11.59 -8.57
N GLN A 61 -1.86 12.23 -9.10
CA GLN A 61 -2.00 13.44 -9.94
C GLN A 61 -2.68 13.16 -11.29
N VAL A 62 -2.39 12.02 -11.92
CA VAL A 62 -3.07 11.58 -13.16
C VAL A 62 -4.56 11.34 -12.92
N GLY A 63 -4.92 10.70 -11.80
CA GLY A 63 -6.32 10.54 -11.40
C GLY A 63 -7.07 11.87 -11.22
N ARG A 64 -6.39 12.93 -10.75
CA ARG A 64 -6.94 14.29 -10.63
C ARG A 64 -7.17 14.96 -11.99
N THR A 65 -6.30 14.72 -12.97
CA THR A 65 -6.37 15.36 -14.29
C THR A 65 -7.34 14.66 -15.25
N ALA A 66 -7.55 13.36 -15.09
CA ALA A 66 -8.47 12.59 -15.93
C ALA A 66 -9.96 12.84 -15.64
N MET A 67 -10.35 13.34 -14.45
CA MET A 67 -11.79 13.57 -14.19
C MET A 67 -12.23 14.62 -13.16
N ASN A 68 -11.42 15.29 -12.32
CA ASN A 68 -11.85 16.48 -11.54
C ASN A 68 -10.76 17.03 -10.60
N HIS A 69 -10.68 18.36 -10.54
CA HIS A 69 -9.77 19.11 -9.67
C HIS A 69 -10.32 19.25 -8.23
N VAL A 70 -10.18 18.25 -7.35
CA VAL A 70 -10.33 18.48 -5.89
C VAL A 70 -9.50 17.50 -5.06
N SER A 71 -8.35 17.94 -4.52
CA SER A 71 -7.55 17.18 -3.54
C SER A 71 -8.13 17.13 -2.13
N SER A 72 -9.15 17.93 -1.81
CA SER A 72 -9.74 17.96 -0.47
C SER A 72 -10.69 16.79 -0.20
N ARG A 73 -11.09 16.05 -1.23
CA ARG A 73 -12.00 14.89 -1.12
C ARG A 73 -11.30 13.54 -1.30
N SER A 74 -9.98 13.57 -1.52
CA SER A 74 -9.15 12.37 -1.64
C SER A 74 -8.29 12.19 -0.38
N HIS A 75 -8.29 11.01 0.22
CA HIS A 75 -7.34 10.65 1.27
C HIS A 75 -6.31 9.65 0.73
N ALA A 76 -5.02 9.97 0.87
CA ALA A 76 -3.95 9.04 0.51
C ALA A 76 -3.46 8.33 1.78
N VAL A 77 -3.31 7.02 1.72
CA VAL A 77 -2.80 6.19 2.82
C VAL A 77 -1.56 5.45 2.34
N LEU A 78 -0.45 5.68 3.04
CA LEU A 78 0.82 4.97 2.85
C LEU A 78 0.97 3.96 3.99
N ARG A 79 1.15 2.68 3.67
CA ARG A 79 1.40 1.64 4.66
C ARG A 79 2.82 1.12 4.48
N ILE A 80 3.62 1.18 5.53
CA ILE A 80 4.98 0.62 5.54
C ILE A 80 4.99 -0.58 6.47
N LYS A 81 5.37 -1.74 5.91
CA LYS A 81 5.59 -2.96 6.68
C LYS A 81 7.08 -3.16 6.85
N VAL A 82 7.53 -3.22 8.10
CA VAL A 82 8.93 -3.47 8.46
C VAL A 82 9.00 -4.89 9.01
N ALA A 83 9.76 -5.75 8.35
CA ALA A 83 10.04 -7.11 8.83
C ALA A 83 11.47 -7.17 9.37
N SER A 84 11.64 -7.69 10.58
CA SER A 84 12.95 -7.96 11.18
C SER A 84 13.04 -9.42 11.62
N ALA A 85 14.19 -10.04 11.39
CA ALA A 85 14.48 -11.39 11.85
C ALA A 85 15.77 -11.37 12.67
N PRO A 86 15.83 -12.06 13.83
CA PRO A 86 17.07 -12.17 14.59
C PRO A 86 18.10 -12.96 13.77
N LEU A 87 19.32 -12.44 13.66
CA LEU A 87 20.43 -13.17 13.08
C LEU A 87 20.96 -14.14 14.14
N ILE A 88 20.42 -15.36 14.19
CA ILE A 88 20.96 -16.42 15.04
C ILE A 88 21.90 -17.23 14.16
N GLU A 89 23.21 -16.99 14.29
CA GLU A 89 24.23 -17.82 13.63
C GLU A 89 24.08 -19.27 14.11
N GLY A 90 23.67 -20.16 13.20
CA GLY A 90 23.66 -21.61 13.42
C GLY A 90 22.30 -22.29 13.65
N ASP A 91 21.17 -21.58 13.62
CA ASP A 91 19.84 -22.20 13.79
C ASP A 91 18.92 -22.01 12.56
N PRO A 92 18.70 -23.05 11.72
CA PRO A 92 17.78 -22.99 10.59
C PRO A 92 16.30 -22.93 10.98
N SER A 93 15.97 -22.99 12.28
CA SER A 93 14.61 -22.88 12.82
C SER A 93 14.29 -21.51 13.45
N ALA A 94 15.21 -20.54 13.36
CA ALA A 94 15.06 -19.24 14.00
C ALA A 94 13.75 -18.53 13.61
N ARG A 95 13.05 -18.06 14.65
CA ARG A 95 11.68 -17.54 14.75
C ARG A 95 11.13 -16.76 13.53
N PRO A 96 9.79 -16.75 13.32
CA PRO A 96 9.18 -15.97 12.26
C PRO A 96 9.52 -14.49 12.38
N ALA A 97 9.78 -13.85 11.24
CA ALA A 97 10.08 -12.43 11.16
C ALA A 97 9.01 -11.61 11.90
N THR A 98 9.44 -10.70 12.78
CA THR A 98 8.53 -9.75 13.42
C THR A 98 8.17 -8.68 12.41
N VAL A 99 6.89 -8.60 12.03
CA VAL A 99 6.37 -7.61 11.11
C VAL A 99 5.67 -6.50 11.88
N SER A 100 6.25 -5.31 11.88
CA SER A 100 5.62 -4.09 12.38
C SER A 100 4.96 -3.33 11.23
N THR A 101 3.73 -2.87 11.42
CA THR A 101 2.99 -2.08 10.42
C THR A 101 2.88 -0.64 10.92
N LEU A 102 3.36 0.31 10.11
CA LEU A 102 3.20 1.74 10.33
C LEU A 102 2.13 2.26 9.34
N TYR A 103 1.15 3.01 9.86
CA TYR A 103 0.05 3.65 9.12
C TYR A 103 0.26 5.15 9.00
#